data_AF-A0A1E3B018-F1
#
_entry.id   AF-A0A1E3B018-F1
#
_cell.length_a   1.000
_cell.length_b   1.000
_cell.length_c   1.000
_cell.angle_alpha   90.00
_cell.angle_beta   90.00
_cell.angle_gamma   90.00
#
_symmetry.space_group_name_H-M   'P 1'
#
loop_
_entity.id
_entity.type
_entity.pdbx_description
1 polymer ?
#
loop_
_entity_poly.entity_id
_entity_poly.type
_entity_poly.pdbx_seq_one_letter_code
_entity_poly.pdbx_strand_id
1 'polypeptide(L)'
;MENDQREFAYLVGIGVSHSIAPPMHEFIAHSLGYNWRFLAQECPTVENAMELFRKPTFAGGVVTMPYNDHDHGSSRWPGRMWIGACNNVYRATDDSLHGTNTDWRGIKSCLTFASEEVPRKIES
;
A
#
# COMPACT_ATOMS: atom_id res chain seq x y z
N MET A 1 -3.71 -21.15 -13.83
CA MET A 1 -4.16 -19.80 -13.39
C MET A 1 -5.67 -19.69 -13.55
N GLU A 2 -6.43 -20.71 -13.13
CA GLU A 2 -7.77 -20.93 -13.73
C GLU A 2 -8.94 -20.54 -12.81
N ASN A 3 -8.69 -19.80 -11.73
CA ASN A 3 -9.75 -19.12 -10.99
C ASN A 3 -9.20 -17.99 -10.10
N ASP A 4 -8.33 -17.13 -10.66
CA ASP A 4 -7.93 -15.92 -9.93
C ASP A 4 -9.10 -14.94 -9.94
N GLN A 5 -9.84 -14.88 -8.83
CA GLN A 5 -11.01 -14.01 -8.67
C GLN A 5 -10.62 -12.56 -8.36
N ARG A 6 -9.32 -12.25 -8.23
CA ARG A 6 -8.84 -10.93 -7.85
C ARG A 6 -9.04 -9.95 -9.00
N GLU A 7 -9.73 -8.86 -8.69
CA GLU A 7 -10.15 -7.84 -9.66
C GLU A 7 -9.78 -6.44 -9.20
N PHE A 8 -9.62 -6.22 -7.90
CA PHE A 8 -9.50 -4.88 -7.32
C PHE A 8 -8.33 -4.74 -6.37
N ALA A 9 -7.53 -3.71 -6.62
CA ALA A 9 -6.64 -3.14 -5.64
C ALA A 9 -7.21 -1.80 -5.14
N TYR A 10 -6.87 -1.42 -3.91
CA TYR A 10 -7.48 -0.26 -3.26
C TYR A 10 -6.45 0.67 -2.64
N LEU A 11 -6.70 1.97 -2.67
CA LEU A 11 -6.15 2.92 -1.71
C LEU A 11 -7.25 3.23 -0.69
N VAL A 12 -7.02 2.89 0.58
CA VAL A 12 -7.96 3.12 1.68
C VAL A 12 -7.44 4.17 2.65
N GLY A 13 -8.35 4.98 3.16
CA GLY A 13 -8.06 6.06 4.10
C GLY A 13 -9.23 7.03 4.16
N ILE A 14 -8.96 8.21 4.72
CA ILE A 14 -9.87 9.35 4.70
C ILE A 14 -9.28 10.43 3.79
N GLY A 15 -10.07 10.92 2.83
CA GLY A 15 -9.65 11.97 1.88
C GLY A 15 -8.76 11.45 0.75
N VAL A 16 -8.95 10.20 0.33
CA VAL A 16 -8.11 9.51 -0.66
C VAL A 16 -8.49 9.79 -2.11
N SER A 17 -9.66 10.40 -2.33
CA SER A 17 -10.26 10.62 -3.66
C SER A 17 -9.40 11.42 -4.65
N HIS A 18 -8.46 12.24 -4.16
CA HIS A 18 -7.56 13.06 -5.00
C HIS A 18 -6.17 12.43 -5.24
N SER A 19 -5.95 11.20 -4.76
CA SER A 19 -4.66 10.54 -4.91
C SER A 19 -4.34 10.21 -6.38
N ILE A 20 -3.07 10.31 -6.73
CA ILE A 20 -2.54 9.84 -8.03
C ILE A 20 -2.27 8.34 -8.05
N ALA A 21 -2.34 7.67 -6.90
CA ALA A 21 -2.04 6.25 -6.77
C ALA A 21 -2.92 5.36 -7.69
N PRO A 22 -4.23 5.62 -7.86
CA PRO A 22 -5.08 4.81 -8.72
C PRO A 22 -4.62 4.69 -10.18
N PRO A 23 -4.48 5.76 -10.97
CA PRO A 23 -4.05 5.62 -12.36
C PRO A 23 -2.63 5.02 -12.49
N MET A 24 -1.73 5.31 -11.53
CA MET A 24 -0.38 4.76 -11.54
C MET A 24 -0.37 3.23 -11.32
N HIS A 25 -1.05 2.75 -10.27
CA HIS A 25 -1.04 1.32 -9.95
C HIS A 25 -1.86 0.49 -10.93
N GLU A 26 -2.94 1.04 -11.49
CA GLU A 26 -3.70 0.38 -12.56
C GLU A 26 -2.83 0.18 -13.80
N PHE A 27 -2.07 1.21 -14.21
CA PHE A 27 -1.10 1.08 -15.31
C PHE A 27 -0.04 0.01 -15.04
N ILE A 28 0.51 -0.05 -13.83
CA ILE A 28 1.50 -1.06 -13.44
C ILE A 28 0.87 -2.46 -13.48
N ALA A 29 -0.34 -2.64 -12.96
CA ALA A 29 -1.03 -3.94 -12.96
C ALA A 29 -1.26 -4.44 -14.39
N HIS A 30 -1.79 -3.58 -15.27
CA HIS A 30 -1.99 -3.89 -16.68
C HIS A 30 -0.68 -4.23 -17.39
N SER A 31 0.41 -3.50 -17.10
CA SER A 31 1.74 -3.75 -17.68
C SER A 31 2.32 -5.11 -17.26
N LEU A 32 1.89 -5.64 -16.12
CA LEU A 32 2.27 -6.97 -15.61
C LEU A 32 1.31 -8.08 -16.06
N GLY A 33 0.29 -7.77 -16.87
CA GLY A 33 -0.69 -8.71 -17.38
C GLY A 33 -1.87 -9.01 -16.44
N TYR A 34 -2.02 -8.25 -15.35
CA TYR A 34 -3.19 -8.33 -14.47
C TYR A 34 -4.26 -7.38 -14.95
N ASN A 35 -5.53 -7.81 -14.98
CA ASN A 35 -6.68 -6.96 -15.30
C ASN A 35 -7.30 -6.34 -14.04
N TRP A 36 -6.47 -5.87 -13.12
CA TRP A 36 -6.92 -5.31 -11.85
C TRP A 36 -7.21 -3.83 -11.98
N ARG A 37 -8.36 -3.41 -11.46
CA ARG A 37 -8.67 -1.98 -11.29
C ARG A 37 -8.12 -1.49 -9.97
N PHE A 38 -7.61 -0.27 -9.97
CA PHE A 38 -7.16 0.36 -8.73
C PHE A 38 -8.12 1.49 -8.33
N LEU A 39 -8.68 1.40 -7.13
CA LEU A 39 -9.74 2.32 -6.66
C LEU A 39 -9.31 3.06 -5.41
N ALA A 40 -9.50 4.39 -5.40
CA ALA A 40 -9.51 5.14 -4.14
C ALA A 40 -10.84 4.90 -3.44
N GLN A 41 -10.79 4.31 -2.25
CA GLN A 41 -11.96 3.95 -1.46
C GLN A 41 -11.93 4.68 -0.13
N GLU A 42 -12.85 5.61 0.06
CA GLU A 42 -13.08 6.24 1.36
C GLU A 42 -13.56 5.17 2.35
N CYS A 43 -12.81 5.01 3.44
CA CYS A 43 -13.12 4.10 4.52
C CYS A 43 -13.15 4.92 5.82
N PRO A 44 -14.31 5.14 6.45
CA PRO A 44 -14.39 5.90 7.70
C PRO A 44 -13.75 5.21 8.91
N THR A 45 -13.51 3.90 8.84
CA THR A 45 -12.90 3.09 9.89
C THR A 45 -11.99 2.02 9.29
N VAL A 46 -11.12 1.45 10.13
CA VAL A 46 -10.27 0.30 9.79
C VAL A 46 -11.12 -0.93 9.45
N GLU A 47 -12.25 -1.12 10.14
CA GLU A 47 -13.16 -2.24 9.93
C GLU A 47 -13.75 -2.23 8.52
N ASN A 48 -14.14 -1.06 8.00
CA ASN A 48 -14.64 -0.93 6.64
C ASN A 48 -13.58 -1.33 5.60
N ALA A 49 -12.31 -0.98 5.84
CA ALA A 49 -11.21 -1.42 4.98
C ALA A 49 -10.98 -2.94 5.10
N MET A 50 -11.07 -3.51 6.30
CA MET A 50 -10.93 -4.95 6.50
C MET A 50 -12.04 -5.78 5.83
N GLU A 51 -13.28 -5.29 5.80
CA GLU A 51 -14.37 -5.91 5.05
C GLU A 51 -14.07 -5.98 3.55
N LEU A 52 -13.43 -4.94 3.02
CA LEU A 52 -12.97 -4.88 1.63
C LEU A 52 -11.86 -5.90 1.36
N PHE A 53 -10.87 -5.95 2.25
CA PHE A 53 -9.69 -6.82 2.11
C PHE A 53 -10.02 -8.30 2.20
N ARG A 54 -11.11 -8.65 2.89
CA ARG A 54 -11.59 -10.04 3.00
C ARG A 54 -12.34 -10.53 1.76
N LYS A 55 -12.71 -9.67 0.82
CA LYS A 55 -13.40 -10.10 -0.41
C LYS A 55 -12.49 -11.00 -1.25
N PRO A 56 -13.04 -12.03 -1.92
CA PRO A 56 -12.26 -12.86 -2.84
C PRO A 56 -11.69 -12.05 -4.02
N THR A 57 -12.33 -10.93 -4.36
CA THR A 57 -11.91 -10.02 -5.42
C THR A 57 -10.76 -9.08 -5.03
N PHE A 58 -10.30 -9.12 -3.78
CA PHE A 58 -9.23 -8.28 -3.27
C PHE A 58 -7.84 -8.75 -3.75
N ALA A 59 -7.18 -7.91 -4.54
CA ALA A 59 -5.83 -8.11 -5.06
C ALA A 59 -4.74 -7.56 -4.14
N GLY A 60 -5.02 -6.44 -3.44
CA GLY A 60 -4.07 -5.75 -2.58
C GLY A 60 -4.58 -4.37 -2.15
N GLY A 61 -4.02 -3.82 -1.08
CA GLY A 61 -4.49 -2.58 -0.48
C GLY A 61 -3.32 -1.70 -0.06
N VAL A 62 -3.33 -0.45 -0.50
CA VAL A 62 -2.50 0.62 0.05
C VAL A 62 -3.32 1.29 1.15
N VAL A 63 -2.73 1.41 2.33
CA VAL A 63 -3.33 2.06 3.50
C VAL A 63 -2.65 3.40 3.68
N THR A 64 -3.43 4.47 3.77
CA THR A 64 -2.93 5.81 4.08
C THR A 64 -3.63 6.39 5.30
N MET A 65 -3.37 7.67 5.57
CA MET A 65 -3.89 8.38 6.72
C MET A 65 -5.42 8.21 6.89
N PRO A 66 -5.89 8.08 8.14
CA PRO A 66 -5.10 8.03 9.37
C PRO A 66 -4.61 6.62 9.75
N TYR A 67 -4.90 5.56 8.98
CA TYR A 67 -4.80 4.18 9.47
C TYR A 67 -3.43 3.50 9.31
N ASN A 68 -2.44 4.25 8.80
CA ASN A 68 -1.13 3.69 8.46
C ASN A 68 -0.14 3.68 9.64
N ASP A 69 -0.47 4.28 10.79
CA ASP A 69 0.36 4.26 11.99
C ASP A 69 -0.21 3.36 13.12
N HIS A 70 0.62 3.07 14.12
CA HIS A 70 0.28 2.16 15.22
C HIS A 70 -0.97 2.60 15.99
N ASP A 71 -1.04 3.89 16.30
CA ASP A 71 -2.00 4.46 17.24
C ASP A 71 -3.40 4.54 16.65
N HIS A 72 -3.50 4.65 15.32
CA HIS A 72 -4.76 4.88 14.63
C HIS A 72 -5.25 3.69 13.80
N GLY A 73 -4.50 2.59 13.74
CA GLY A 73 -5.03 1.37 13.12
C GLY A 73 -4.03 0.28 12.79
N SER A 74 -2.73 0.55 12.78
CA SER A 74 -1.81 -0.39 12.17
C SER A 74 -1.65 -1.70 12.94
N SER A 75 -1.92 -1.68 14.24
CA SER A 75 -1.95 -2.87 15.11
C SER A 75 -3.11 -3.82 14.78
N ARG A 76 -4.15 -3.35 14.09
CA ARG A 76 -5.32 -4.13 13.70
C ARG A 76 -5.11 -4.86 12.37
N TRP A 77 -4.08 -4.50 11.60
CA TRP A 77 -3.77 -5.19 10.35
C TRP A 77 -3.14 -6.56 10.65
N PRO A 78 -3.58 -7.61 9.94
CA PRO A 78 -3.01 -8.94 10.12
C PRO A 78 -1.56 -8.98 9.62
N GLY A 79 -0.66 -9.61 10.38
CA GLY A 79 0.78 -9.67 10.09
C GLY A 79 1.65 -9.01 11.17
N ARG A 80 2.96 -9.29 11.14
CA ARG A 80 3.92 -8.80 12.14
C ARG A 80 4.54 -7.49 11.67
N MET A 81 4.08 -6.36 12.23
CA MET A 81 4.56 -5.03 11.90
C MET A 81 5.80 -4.66 12.73
N TRP A 82 6.99 -4.68 12.13
CA TRP A 82 8.24 -4.39 12.84
C TRP A 82 8.39 -2.91 13.23
N ILE A 83 7.81 -2.01 12.41
CA ILE A 83 7.97 -0.54 12.52
C ILE A 83 6.74 0.11 13.18
N GLY A 84 5.70 -0.66 13.49
CA GLY A 84 4.45 -0.12 14.03
C GLY A 84 3.70 0.79 13.04
N ALA A 85 3.87 0.60 11.72
CA ALA A 85 3.16 1.40 10.72
C ALA A 85 2.96 0.56 9.47
N CYS A 86 1.73 0.47 8.92
CA CYS A 86 1.36 -0.37 7.78
C CYS A 86 0.77 0.47 6.66
N ASN A 87 1.44 0.49 5.51
CA ASN A 87 0.94 1.20 4.33
C ASN A 87 0.52 0.24 3.20
N ASN A 88 0.69 -1.08 3.39
CA ASN A 88 0.36 -2.09 2.39
C ASN A 88 -0.20 -3.36 3.03
N VAL A 89 -1.31 -3.87 2.50
CA VAL A 89 -1.93 -5.14 2.86
C VAL A 89 -2.06 -5.99 1.60
N TYR A 90 -1.67 -7.26 1.68
CA TYR A 90 -1.77 -8.20 0.57
C TYR A 90 -2.20 -9.59 1.05
N ARG A 91 -2.66 -10.41 0.12
CA ARG A 91 -3.04 -11.81 0.36
C ARG A 91 -1.83 -12.71 0.09
N ALA A 92 -1.42 -13.46 1.10
CA ALA A 92 -0.34 -14.43 1.01
C ALA A 92 -0.78 -15.72 0.28
N THR A 93 0.16 -16.62 0.03
CA THR A 93 -0.09 -17.88 -0.70
C THR A 93 -1.01 -18.85 0.04
N ASP A 94 -1.13 -18.69 1.36
CA ASP A 94 -2.03 -19.45 2.24
C ASP A 94 -3.39 -18.76 2.44
N ASP A 95 -3.70 -17.76 1.61
CA ASP A 95 -4.92 -16.94 1.65
C ASP A 95 -5.03 -16.00 2.87
N SER A 96 -4.04 -15.97 3.75
CA SER A 96 -4.00 -15.05 4.88
C SER A 96 -3.67 -13.61 4.43
N LEU A 97 -4.17 -12.62 5.17
CA LEU A 97 -3.86 -11.22 4.91
C LEU A 97 -2.62 -10.79 5.69
N HIS A 98 -1.67 -10.15 5.01
CA HIS A 98 -0.41 -9.69 5.58
C HIS A 98 -0.20 -8.19 5.36
N GLY A 99 0.18 -7.48 6.43
CA GLY A 99 0.60 -6.10 6.42
C GLY A 99 2.10 -5.92 6.24
N THR A 100 2.51 -4.84 5.57
CA THR A 100 3.91 -4.42 5.44
C THR A 100 4.03 -2.90 5.34
N ASN A 101 5.26 -2.39 5.39
CA ASN A 101 5.58 -0.98 5.22
C ASN A 101 6.64 -0.78 4.14
N THR A 102 6.32 0.03 3.13
CA THR A 102 7.25 0.41 2.05
C THR A 102 7.73 1.86 2.12
N ASP A 103 7.12 2.71 2.96
CA ASP A 103 7.48 4.14 3.06
C ASP A 103 8.94 4.33 3.45
N TRP A 104 9.46 3.54 4.39
CA TRP A 104 10.87 3.62 4.80
C TRP A 104 11.84 3.36 3.65
N ARG A 105 11.47 2.50 2.69
CA ARG A 105 12.28 2.24 1.49
C ARG A 105 12.27 3.44 0.57
N GLY A 106 11.11 4.07 0.38
CA GLY A 106 10.96 5.30 -0.39
C GLY A 106 11.81 6.43 0.20
N ILE A 107 11.64 6.72 1.49
CA ILE A 107 12.39 7.76 2.20
C ILE A 107 13.89 7.50 2.13
N LYS A 108 14.34 6.27 2.45
CA LYS A 108 15.76 5.91 2.38
C LYS A 108 16.33 6.11 0.98
N SER A 109 15.60 5.68 -0.05
CA SER A 109 16.07 5.79 -1.44
C SER A 109 16.18 7.24 -1.86
N CYS A 110 15.14 8.05 -1.62
CA CYS A 110 15.15 9.47 -1.95
C CYS A 110 16.31 10.21 -1.29
N LEU A 111 16.57 9.95 -0.01
CA LEU A 111 17.68 10.59 0.72
C LEU A 111 19.05 10.13 0.20
N THR A 112 19.19 8.85 -0.16
CA THR A 112 20.45 8.32 -0.72
C THR A 112 20.74 8.94 -2.08
N PHE A 113 19.75 8.94 -2.99
CA PHE A 113 19.90 9.55 -4.31
C PHE A 113 20.24 11.05 -4.22
N ALA A 114 19.54 11.79 -3.35
CA ALA A 114 19.84 13.21 -3.15
C ALA A 114 21.27 13.44 -2.62
N SER A 115 21.80 12.54 -1.79
CA SER A 115 23.16 12.67 -1.24
C SER A 115 24.26 12.33 -2.27
N GLU A 116 23.94 11.52 -3.28
CA GLU A 116 24.86 11.17 -4.37
C GLU A 116 24.93 12.26 -5.45
N GLU A 117 23.84 13.00 -5.67
CA GLU A 117 23.78 14.09 -6.65
C GLU A 117 24.41 15.42 -6.17
N VAL A 118 24.64 15.60 -4.86
CA VAL A 118 25.38 16.75 -4.34
C VAL A 118 26.88 16.42 -4.41
N PRO A 119 27.67 17.04 -5.31
CA PRO A 119 29.12 16.89 -5.24
C PRO A 119 29.53 17.41 -3.87
N ARG A 120 30.24 16.58 -3.09
CA ARG A 120 30.94 17.05 -1.90
C ARG A 120 31.87 18.17 -2.38
N LYS A 121 31.46 19.43 -2.25
CA LYS A 121 32.39 20.56 -2.21
C LYS A 121 33.21 20.36 -0.95
N ILE A 122 34.28 19.59 -1.09
CA ILE A 122 35.37 19.60 -0.13
C ILE A 122 36.11 20.89 -0.44
N GLU A 123 35.83 21.92 0.37
CA GLU A 123 36.67 23.11 0.41
C GLU A 123 38.08 22.71 0.87
N SER A 124 39.05 23.32 0.20
CA SER A 124 40.51 23.11 0.28
C SER A 124 41.11 23.41 1.65
#